data_AF-A0A7J9YZ38-F1
#
_entry.id   AF-A0A7J9YZ38-F1
#
_cell.length_a   1.000
_cell.length_b   1.000
_cell.length_c   1.000
_cell.angle_alpha   90.00
_cell.angle_beta   90.00
_cell.angle_gamma   90.00
#
_symmetry.space_group_name_H-M   'P 1'
#
loop_
_entity.id
_entity.type
_entity.pdbx_description
1 polymer ?
#
loop_
_entity_poly.entity_id
_entity_poly.type
_entity_poly.pdbx_seq_one_letter_code
_entity_poly.pdbx_strand_id
1 'polypeptide(L)'
;MQALSFAIHIPLVCFGIAFPAIVLFCEWLWLRTGDPLYRTLAQRWSKVMIALSAAGVVTGTILSFEMGLLWPGFMARFGDVFGLGF
;
A
#
# COMPACT_ATOMS: atom_id res chain seq x y z
N MET A 1 14.90 4.95 -14.76
CA MET A 1 13.42 4.98 -14.73
C MET A 1 12.90 4.41 -13.41
N GLN A 2 13.34 3.22 -13.01
CA GLN A 2 12.94 2.56 -11.75
C GLN A 2 13.13 3.38 -10.46
N ALA A 3 14.14 4.24 -10.37
CA ALA A 3 14.31 5.14 -9.22
C ALA A 3 13.11 6.10 -9.02
N LEU A 4 12.50 6.56 -10.12
CA LEU A 4 11.30 7.41 -10.08
C LEU A 4 10.09 6.59 -9.60
N SER A 5 9.95 5.36 -10.09
CA SER A 5 8.89 4.44 -9.69
C SER A 5 8.95 4.14 -8.19
N PHE A 6 10.15 3.92 -7.64
CA PHE A 6 10.35 3.80 -6.19
C PHE A 6 10.01 5.08 -5.42
N ALA A 7 10.41 6.26 -5.93
CA ALA A 7 10.11 7.53 -5.29
C ALA A 7 8.60 7.80 -5.15
N ILE A 8 7.78 7.29 -6.08
CA ILE A 8 6.32 7.39 -6.02
C ILE A 8 5.71 6.26 -5.16
N HIS A 9 6.19 5.02 -5.32
CA HIS A 9 5.58 3.87 -4.68
C HIS A 9 5.82 3.81 -3.16
N ILE A 10 7.02 4.16 -2.69
CA ILE A 10 7.38 4.05 -1.27
C ILE A 10 6.44 4.90 -0.38
N PRO A 11 6.20 6.20 -0.67
CA PRO A 11 5.25 7.00 0.11
C PRO A 11 3.83 6.41 0.10
N LEU A 12 3.37 5.92 -1.06
CA LEU A 12 2.04 5.34 -1.20
C LEU A 12 1.86 4.11 -0.31
N VAL A 13 2.87 3.24 -0.23
CA VAL A 13 2.84 2.06 0.65
C VAL A 13 2.89 2.45 2.12
N CYS A 14 3.72 3.43 2.52
CA CYS A 14 3.75 3.92 3.89
C CYS A 14 2.36 4.42 4.34
N PHE A 15 1.68 5.18 3.49
CA PHE A 15 0.31 5.61 3.75
C PHE A 15 -0.67 4.43 3.71
N GLY A 16 -0.53 3.51 2.76
CA GLY A 16 -1.34 2.30 2.64
C GLY A 16 -1.31 1.42 3.89
N ILE A 17 -0.21 1.42 4.64
CA ILE A 17 -0.08 0.68 5.91
C ILE A 17 -0.60 1.50 7.11
N ALA A 18 -0.37 2.82 7.13
CA ALA A 18 -0.75 3.68 8.24
C ALA A 18 -2.27 3.91 8.34
N PHE A 19 -2.95 4.16 7.21
CA PHE A 19 -4.37 4.49 7.20
C PHE A 19 -5.31 3.37 7.70
N PRO A 20 -5.10 2.08 7.38
CA PRO A 20 -5.88 0.99 7.95
C PRO A 20 -5.82 0.96 9.47
N ALA A 21 -4.64 1.18 10.06
CA ALA A 21 -4.48 1.22 11.51
C ALA A 21 -5.27 2.37 12.15
N ILE A 22 -5.26 3.55 11.52
CA ILE A 22 -6.03 4.73 11.98
C ILE A 22 -7.54 4.45 11.89
N VAL A 23 -8.01 3.92 10.76
CA VAL A 23 -9.43 3.58 10.56
C VAL A 23 -9.90 2.56 11.60
N LEU A 24 -9.11 1.50 11.81
CA LEU A 24 -9.41 0.47 12.81
C LEU A 24 -9.47 1.06 14.22
N PHE A 25 -8.54 1.95 14.56
CA PHE A 25 -8.53 2.64 15.85
C PHE A 25 -9.75 3.54 16.04
N CYS A 26 -10.14 4.31 15.02
CA CYS A 26 -11.37 5.12 15.08
C CYS A 26 -12.63 4.27 15.23
N GLU A 27 -12.73 3.15 14.51
CA GLU A 27 -13.86 2.23 14.60
C GLU A 27 -13.92 1.58 15.99
N TRP A 28 -12.79 1.15 16.53
CA TRP A 28 -12.70 0.63 17.89
C TRP A 28 -13.14 1.65 18.94
N LEU A 29 -12.73 2.92 18.77
CA LEU A 29 -13.12 4.00 19.67
C LEU A 29 -14.61 4.30 19.58
N TRP A 30 -15.21 4.23 18.39
CA TRP A 30 -16.66 4.31 18.20
C TRP A 30 -17.39 3.19 18.95
N LEU A 31 -16.95 1.93 18.79
CA LEU A 31 -17.55 0.80 19.49
C LEU A 31 -17.48 0.93 21.02
N ARG A 32 -16.41 1.57 21.54
CA ARG A 32 -16.23 1.78 22.98
C ARG A 32 -17.02 2.97 23.54
N THR A 33 -17.11 4.07 22.79
CA THR A 33 -17.69 5.34 23.28
C THR A 33 -19.14 5.55 22.83
N GLY A 34 -19.55 4.93 21.72
CA GLY A 34 -20.84 5.16 21.08
C GLY A 34 -20.95 6.48 20.30
N ASP A 35 -19.89 7.31 20.27
CA ASP A 35 -19.95 8.64 19.67
C ASP A 35 -19.93 8.57 18.12
N PRO A 36 -21.00 9.02 17.44
CA PRO A 36 -21.12 8.95 15.98
C PRO A 36 -20.04 9.73 15.21
N LEU A 37 -19.33 10.66 15.86
CA LEU A 37 -18.21 11.39 15.28
C LEU A 37 -17.08 10.44 14.86
N TYR A 38 -16.75 9.45 15.70
CA TYR A 38 -15.69 8.48 15.40
C TYR A 38 -16.05 7.57 14.22
N ARG A 39 -17.32 7.17 14.10
CA ARG A 39 -17.83 6.42 12.95
C ARG A 39 -17.72 7.22 11.66
N THR A 40 -18.04 8.52 11.71
CA THR A 40 -17.95 9.41 10.56
C THR A 40 -16.50 9.61 10.12
N LEU A 41 -15.57 9.74 11.07
CA LEU A 41 -14.14 9.77 10.80
C LEU A 41 -13.66 8.48 10.15
N ALA A 42 -13.99 7.32 10.73
CA ALA A 42 -13.62 6.01 10.18
C ALA A 42 -14.10 5.87 8.73
N GLN A 43 -15.36 6.21 8.42
CA GLN A 43 -15.90 6.16 7.06
C GLN A 43 -15.19 7.10 6.07
N ARG A 44 -14.85 8.32 6.50
CA ARG A 44 -14.14 9.29 5.65
C ARG A 44 -12.72 8.82 5.34
N TRP A 45 -12.00 8.37 6.37
CA TRP A 45 -10.63 7.87 6.20
C TRP A 45 -10.59 6.55 5.42
N SER A 46 -11.59 5.68 5.53
CA SER A 46 -11.71 4.47 4.71
C SER A 46 -11.76 4.77 3.21
N LYS A 47 -12.44 5.85 2.78
CA LYS A 47 -12.48 6.25 1.37
C LYS A 47 -11.09 6.66 0.86
N VAL A 48 -10.37 7.45 1.66
CA VAL A 48 -9.00 7.89 1.36
C VAL A 48 -8.05 6.69 1.31
N MET A 49 -8.16 5.78 2.27
CA MET A 49 -7.40 4.52 2.34
C MET A 49 -7.57 3.68 1.07
N ILE A 50 -8.80 3.50 0.58
CA ILE A 50 -9.06 2.72 -0.63
C ILE A 50 -8.41 3.37 -1.86
N ALA A 51 -8.50 4.70 -2.01
CA ALA A 51 -7.89 5.40 -3.13
C ALA A 51 -6.35 5.28 -3.13
N LEU A 52 -5.71 5.47 -1.98
CA LEU A 52 -4.26 5.30 -1.81
C LEU A 52 -3.81 3.87 -2.06
N SER A 53 -4.56 2.89 -1.54
CA SER A 53 -4.26 1.46 -1.72
C SER A 53 -4.35 1.06 -3.19
N ALA A 54 -5.37 1.55 -3.92
CA ALA A 54 -5.49 1.31 -5.35
C ALA A 54 -4.27 1.86 -6.12
N ALA A 55 -3.85 3.09 -5.82
CA ALA A 55 -2.64 3.67 -6.43
C ALA A 55 -1.37 2.87 -6.07
N GLY A 56 -1.27 2.39 -4.83
CA GLY A 56 -0.18 1.52 -4.37
C GLY A 56 -0.11 0.21 -5.15
N VAL A 57 -1.24 -0.47 -5.36
CA VAL A 57 -1.29 -1.74 -6.12
C VAL A 57 -0.84 -1.54 -7.57
N VAL A 58 -1.30 -0.48 -8.24
CA VAL A 58 -0.90 -0.18 -9.62
C VAL A 58 0.60 0.09 -9.71
N THR A 59 1.13 0.96 -8.84
CA THR A 59 2.55 1.31 -8.85
C THR A 59 3.45 0.14 -8.46
N GLY A 60 3.00 -0.74 -7.56
CA GLY A 60 3.71 -1.97 -7.19
C GLY A 60 3.79 -2.96 -8.34
N THR A 61 2.68 -3.11 -9.07
CA THR A 61 2.64 -3.97 -10.27
C THR A 61 3.64 -3.50 -11.33
N ILE A 62 3.74 -2.18 -11.55
CA ILE A 62 4.71 -1.59 -12.46
C ILE A 62 6.15 -1.90 -12.00
N LEU A 63 6.45 -1.77 -10.70
CA LEU A 63 7.77 -2.10 -10.16
C LEU A 63 8.15 -3.57 -10.35
N SER A 64 7.20 -4.50 -10.20
CA SER A 64 7.43 -5.92 -10.49
C SER A 64 7.83 -6.15 -11.94
N PHE A 65 7.14 -5.50 -12.88
CA PHE A 65 7.51 -5.56 -14.30
C PHE A 65 8.84 -4.89 -14.59
N GLU A 66 9.13 -3.73 -13.99
CA GLU A 66 10.42 -3.06 -14.11
C GLU A 66 11.56 -3.95 -13.62
N MET A 67 11.36 -4.71 -12.55
CA MET A 67 12.36 -5.65 -12.04
C MET A 67 12.62 -6.80 -13.03
N GLY A 68 11.57 -7.32 -13.67
CA GLY A 68 11.70 -8.34 -14.73
C GLY A 68 12.37 -7.83 -16.01
N LEU A 69 12.01 -6.63 -16.46
CA LEU A 69 12.45 -6.07 -17.75
C LEU A 69 13.82 -5.39 -17.67
N LEU A 70 14.11 -4.66 -16.59
CA LEU A 70 15.35 -3.89 -16.45
C LEU A 70 16.48 -4.71 -15.82
N TRP A 71 16.17 -5.79 -15.10
CA TRP A 71 17.17 -6.64 -14.43
C TRP A 71 17.06 -8.12 -14.80
N PRO A 72 17.07 -8.47 -16.10
CA PRO A 72 16.86 -9.85 -16.55
C PRO A 72 17.93 -10.82 -16.05
N GLY A 73 19.20 -10.40 -15.98
CA GLY A 73 20.28 -11.25 -15.47
C GLY A 73 20.19 -11.56 -13.98
N PHE A 74 19.67 -10.62 -13.18
CA PHE A 74 19.42 -10.82 -11.75
C PHE A 74 18.24 -11.77 -11.55
N MET A 75 17.13 -11.53 -12.25
CA MET A 75 15.93 -12.38 -12.21
C MET A 75 16.21 -13.80 -12.73
N ALA A 76 17.04 -13.97 -13.76
CA ALA A 76 17.41 -15.29 -14.26
C ALA A 76 18.23 -16.11 -13.25
N ARG A 77 18.98 -15.46 -12.34
CA ARG A 77 19.84 -16.14 -11.37
C ARG A 77 19.22 -16.29 -9.99
N PHE A 78 18.39 -15.34 -9.57
CA PHE A 78 17.82 -15.30 -8.22
C PHE A 78 16.28 -15.28 -8.20
N GLY A 79 15.63 -15.32 -9.36
CA GLY A 79 14.17 -15.24 -9.48
C GLY A 79 13.44 -16.32 -8.69
N ASP A 80 13.97 -17.55 -8.65
CA ASP A 80 13.37 -18.65 -7.90
C ASP A 80 13.28 -18.38 -6.38
N VAL A 81 14.19 -17.58 -5.83
CA VAL A 81 14.20 -17.23 -4.40
C VAL A 81 13.38 -15.97 -4.14
N PHE A 82 13.56 -14.93 -4.95
CA PHE A 82 12.88 -13.65 -4.74
C PHE A 82 11.41 -13.68 -5.17
N GLY A 83 11.03 -14.52 -6.14
CA GLY A 83 9.66 -14.63 -6.64
C GLY A 83 8.67 -15.22 -5.64
N LEU A 84 9.13 -15.90 -4.59
CA LEU A 84 8.25 -16.36 -3.50
C LEU A 84 7.85 -15.24 -2.54
N GLY A 85 8.68 -14.20 -2.41
CA GLY A 85 8.46 -13.08 -1.50
C GLY A 85 7.80 -11.86 -2.15
N PHE A 86 7.49 -11.96 -3.45
CA PHE A 86 6.95 -10.89 -4.28
C PHE A 86 5.54 -11.25 -4.77
#